data_AF-A0AAD7KEA4-F1
#
_entry.id   AF-A0AAD7KEA4-F1
#
_cell.length_a   1.000
_cell.length_b   1.000
_cell.length_c   1.000
_cell.angle_alpha   90.00
_cell.angle_beta   90.00
_cell.angle_gamma   90.00
#
_symmetry.space_group_name_H-M   'P 1'
#
loop_
_entity.id
_entity.type
_entity.pdbx_description
1 polymer ?
#
loop_
_entity_poly.entity_id
_entity_poly.type
_entity_poly.pdbx_seq_one_letter_code
_entity_poly.pdbx_strand_id
1 'polypeptide(L)'
;MAEEWEKVLWRRQDRPDNYAPPSFLSSLRRNANFRPYTYWPLVLLSCAITQHLATIFIFVSVFVRLKENYLDPHVLVCISVGCFFTGYLSWELLDRTGASHEHRHANRVKAVKSSILIFLALMSLSPVLRTLTAATSSDSIWALSATLFGVNALLADYSAMSFGGQMHERLTSVLSMNAAISASVVLASRLANDLAVFALILFSVQAFALFPRLRHRLGLCPSALRLAFTVVLSSISVLVTISLSRTATWIYSAVQLGVTFFAPAILVWAQKFKNEIRGPWDVAVPKVN
;
A
#
# COMPACT_ATOMS: atom_id res chain seq x y z
N MET A 1 -4.46 -53.86 -39.16
CA MET A 1 -3.63 -52.68 -38.91
C MET A 1 -3.65 -52.44 -37.42
N ALA A 2 -2.49 -52.31 -36.76
CA ALA A 2 -2.50 -51.99 -35.33
C ALA A 2 -3.18 -50.63 -35.13
N GLU A 3 -4.16 -50.55 -34.24
CA GLU A 3 -4.82 -49.29 -33.90
C GLU A 3 -3.79 -48.28 -33.37
N GLU A 4 -3.89 -47.04 -33.85
CA GLU A 4 -3.05 -45.95 -33.36
C GLU A 4 -3.44 -45.65 -31.91
N TRP A 5 -2.44 -45.47 -31.05
CA TRP A 5 -2.68 -45.19 -29.63
C TRP A 5 -3.43 -43.86 -29.49
N GLU A 6 -4.52 -43.86 -28.72
CA GLU A 6 -5.33 -42.67 -28.45
C GLU A 6 -5.21 -42.25 -26.98
N LYS A 7 -5.19 -40.94 -26.73
CA LYS A 7 -5.11 -40.40 -25.36
C LYS A 7 -6.47 -40.41 -24.66
N VAL A 8 -6.97 -41.60 -24.33
CA VAL A 8 -8.24 -41.82 -23.63
C VAL A 8 -8.03 -42.72 -22.41
N LEU A 9 -8.49 -42.28 -21.24
CA LEU A 9 -8.35 -43.02 -19.97
C LEU A 9 -9.36 -44.16 -19.79
N TRP A 10 -10.43 -44.17 -20.58
CA TRP A 10 -11.59 -45.05 -20.39
C TRP A 10 -11.62 -46.25 -21.35
N ARG A 11 -10.80 -46.25 -22.42
CA ARG A 11 -10.73 -47.32 -23.43
C ARG A 11 -9.50 -48.18 -23.18
N ARG A 12 -9.66 -49.50 -23.16
CA ARG A 12 -8.55 -50.46 -23.08
C ARG A 12 -7.83 -50.53 -24.42
N GLN A 13 -6.51 -50.45 -24.42
CA GLN A 13 -5.66 -50.43 -25.62
C GLN A 13 -4.51 -51.43 -25.46
N ASP A 14 -3.98 -51.97 -26.56
CA ASP A 14 -2.89 -52.96 -26.58
C ASP A 14 -1.50 -52.35 -26.33
N ARG A 15 -1.40 -51.47 -25.33
CA ARG A 15 -0.16 -50.82 -24.91
C ARG A 15 -0.08 -50.88 -23.37
N PRO A 16 1.12 -51.03 -22.80
CA PRO A 16 1.27 -51.00 -21.36
C PRO A 16 0.90 -49.62 -20.80
N ASP A 17 0.46 -49.56 -19.53
CA ASP A 17 -0.03 -48.32 -18.90
C ASP A 17 1.02 -47.19 -18.86
N ASN A 18 2.30 -47.53 -18.93
CA ASN A 18 3.43 -46.60 -18.97
C ASN A 18 3.89 -46.24 -20.41
N TYR A 19 3.13 -46.61 -21.43
CA TYR A 19 3.45 -46.29 -22.82
C TYR A 19 3.30 -44.79 -23.08
N ALA A 20 4.39 -44.15 -23.49
CA ALA A 20 4.38 -42.77 -24.00
C ALA A 20 4.60 -42.80 -25.53
N PRO A 21 3.69 -42.22 -26.33
CA PRO A 21 3.88 -42.18 -27.78
C PRO A 21 5.08 -41.29 -28.15
N PRO A 22 5.75 -41.53 -29.30
CA PRO A 22 6.83 -40.67 -29.77
C PRO A 22 6.37 -39.22 -30.05
N SER A 23 5.07 -39.03 -30.34
CA SER A 23 4.44 -37.72 -30.47
C SER A 23 4.14 -37.04 -29.13
N PHE A 24 4.42 -37.66 -27.98
CA PHE A 24 4.09 -37.10 -26.66
C PHE A 24 4.62 -35.68 -26.47
N LEU A 25 5.90 -35.45 -26.80
CA LEU A 25 6.54 -34.15 -26.65
C LEU A 25 6.11 -33.12 -27.71
N SER A 26 5.43 -33.53 -28.79
CA SER A 26 4.96 -32.59 -29.84
C SER A 26 3.87 -31.64 -29.32
N SER A 27 3.15 -32.06 -28.28
CA SER A 27 2.09 -31.30 -27.62
C SER A 27 2.58 -30.41 -26.46
N LEU A 28 3.89 -30.34 -26.24
CA LEU A 28 4.52 -29.50 -25.22
C LEU A 28 4.40 -28.02 -25.62
N ARG A 29 3.70 -27.24 -24.79
CA ARG A 29 3.54 -25.80 -24.92
C ARG A 29 4.43 -25.09 -23.91
N ARG A 30 5.41 -24.32 -24.37
CA ARG A 30 6.19 -23.43 -23.49
C ARG A 30 5.48 -22.08 -23.37
N ASN A 31 5.38 -21.56 -22.16
CA ASN A 31 4.93 -20.21 -21.85
C ASN A 31 3.52 -19.86 -22.39
N ALA A 32 2.60 -20.83 -22.40
CA ALA A 32 1.26 -20.67 -22.99
C ALA A 32 0.44 -19.51 -22.39
N ASN A 33 0.66 -19.15 -21.14
CA ASN A 33 -0.03 -18.04 -20.44
C ASN A 33 0.89 -16.83 -20.20
N PHE A 34 1.95 -16.66 -21.00
CA PHE A 34 2.88 -15.55 -20.82
C PHE A 34 2.23 -14.23 -21.22
N ARG A 35 2.09 -13.34 -20.23
CA ARG A 35 1.71 -11.94 -20.43
C ARG A 35 2.95 -11.08 -20.16
N PRO A 36 3.56 -10.45 -21.17
CA PRO A 36 4.75 -9.63 -20.98
C PRO A 36 4.40 -8.39 -20.15
N TYR A 37 5.35 -7.94 -19.33
CA TYR A 37 5.21 -6.71 -18.56
C TYR A 37 5.94 -5.63 -19.34
N THR A 38 5.26 -4.54 -19.61
CA THR A 38 5.87 -3.34 -20.19
C THR A 38 6.41 -2.44 -19.07
N TYR A 39 7.59 -1.87 -19.28
CA TYR A 39 8.30 -1.08 -18.27
C TYR A 39 7.47 0.09 -17.72
N TRP A 40 6.97 0.98 -18.58
CA TRP A 40 6.30 2.21 -18.14
C TRP A 40 5.01 1.99 -17.33
N PRO A 41 4.10 1.08 -17.73
CA PRO A 41 2.97 0.73 -16.88
C PRO A 41 3.38 0.16 -15.51
N LEU A 42 4.50 -0.56 -15.44
CA LEU A 42 5.01 -1.09 -14.19
C LEU A 42 5.58 0.01 -13.28
N VAL A 43 6.21 1.04 -13.85
CA VAL A 43 6.62 2.26 -13.13
C VAL A 43 5.40 3.04 -12.62
N LEU A 44 4.33 3.13 -13.41
CA LEU A 44 3.08 3.76 -12.95
C LEU A 44 2.42 2.99 -11.80
N LEU A 45 2.55 1.66 -11.78
CA LEU A 45 2.08 0.83 -10.67
C LEU A 45 2.96 0.98 -9.42
N SER A 46 4.28 1.07 -9.57
CA SER A 46 5.21 1.27 -8.45
C SER A 46 5.04 2.61 -7.75
N CYS A 47 4.46 3.62 -8.42
CA CYS A 47 4.12 4.92 -7.82
C CYS A 47 3.30 4.81 -6.54
N ALA A 48 2.40 3.82 -6.42
CA ALA A 48 1.61 3.61 -5.20
C ALA A 48 2.51 3.27 -4.00
N ILE A 49 3.58 2.49 -4.22
CA ILE A 49 4.57 2.13 -3.20
C ILE A 49 5.37 3.37 -2.81
N THR A 50 5.84 4.14 -3.81
CA THR A 50 6.58 5.39 -3.60
C THR A 50 5.79 6.41 -2.78
N GLN A 51 4.49 6.55 -3.06
CA GLN A 51 3.59 7.41 -2.29
C GLN A 51 3.49 6.97 -0.82
N HIS A 52 3.38 5.68 -0.56
CA HIS A 52 3.27 5.17 0.81
C HIS A 52 4.56 5.38 1.61
N LEU A 53 5.71 5.11 0.99
CA LEU A 53 7.02 5.43 1.58
C LEU A 53 7.14 6.93 1.85
N ALA A 54 6.71 7.78 0.91
CA ALA A 54 6.66 9.23 1.10
C ALA A 54 5.80 9.63 2.30
N THR A 55 4.61 9.05 2.46
CA THR A 55 3.76 9.29 3.62
C THR A 55 4.43 8.91 4.94
N ILE A 56 5.12 7.76 5.01
CA ILE A 56 5.85 7.32 6.21
C ILE A 56 6.96 8.31 6.55
N PHE A 57 7.78 8.72 5.57
CA PHE A 57 8.89 9.64 5.81
C PHE A 57 8.44 11.06 6.15
N ILE A 58 7.35 11.54 5.54
CA ILE A 58 6.70 12.80 5.95
C ILE A 58 6.25 12.69 7.41
N PHE A 59 5.56 11.60 7.78
CA PHE A 59 5.10 11.38 9.14
C PHE A 59 6.24 11.37 10.17
N VAL A 60 7.28 10.58 9.92
CA VAL A 60 8.46 10.52 10.82
C VAL A 60 9.14 11.89 10.91
N SER A 61 9.23 12.62 9.80
CA SER A 61 9.83 13.96 9.82
C SER A 61 9.00 14.98 10.59
N VAL A 62 7.67 14.92 10.49
CA VAL A 62 6.75 15.73 11.31
C VAL A 62 6.91 15.39 12.79
N PHE A 63 6.97 14.11 13.14
CA PHE A 63 7.21 13.65 14.51
C PHE A 63 8.52 14.22 15.08
N VAL A 64 9.63 14.10 14.36
CA VAL A 64 10.92 14.63 14.81
C VAL A 64 10.85 16.14 15.02
N ARG A 65 10.21 16.89 14.11
CA ARG A 65 10.08 18.35 14.25
C ARG A 65 9.21 18.76 15.45
N LEU A 66 8.16 17.99 15.76
CA LEU A 66 7.38 18.19 16.99
C LEU A 66 8.22 17.88 18.24
N LYS A 67 8.98 16.78 18.22
CA LYS A 67 9.82 16.35 19.35
C LYS A 67 10.91 17.38 19.66
N GLU A 68 11.55 17.94 18.62
CA GLU A 68 12.62 18.94 18.74
C GLU A 68 12.08 20.38 18.84
N ASN A 69 10.75 20.58 18.97
CA ASN A 69 10.07 21.89 19.08
C ASN A 69 10.27 22.86 17.89
N TYR A 70 10.66 22.37 16.71
CA TYR A 70 10.74 23.19 15.49
C TYR A 70 9.38 23.43 14.83
N LEU A 71 8.38 22.58 15.11
CA LEU A 71 7.03 22.69 14.59
C LEU A 71 6.05 22.94 15.73
N ASP A 72 5.31 24.04 15.65
CA ASP A 72 4.23 24.32 16.58
C ASP A 72 3.06 23.33 16.35
N PRO A 73 2.60 22.60 17.39
CA PRO A 73 1.44 21.73 17.30
C PRO A 73 0.18 22.40 16.76
N HIS A 74 -0.06 23.69 17.05
CA HIS A 74 -1.22 24.42 16.55
C HIS A 74 -1.22 24.52 15.02
N VAL A 75 -0.05 24.78 14.44
CA VAL A 75 0.15 24.85 12.98
C VAL A 75 -0.14 23.49 12.36
N LEU A 76 0.33 22.40 12.97
CA LEU A 76 0.07 21.05 12.46
C LEU A 76 -1.43 20.70 12.51
N VAL A 77 -2.15 21.09 13.55
CA VAL A 77 -3.62 20.92 13.61
C VAL A 77 -4.29 21.70 12.50
N CYS A 78 -3.90 22.96 12.26
CA CYS A 78 -4.46 23.78 11.19
C CYS A 78 -4.23 23.13 9.81
N ILE A 79 -2.99 22.68 9.53
CA ILE A 79 -2.64 21.97 8.30
C ILE A 79 -3.48 20.68 8.18
N SER A 80 -3.61 19.91 9.26
CA SER A 80 -4.37 18.65 9.26
C SER A 80 -5.85 18.90 8.98
N VAL A 81 -6.46 19.93 9.57
CA VAL A 81 -7.85 20.31 9.31
C VAL A 81 -8.01 20.74 7.84
N GLY A 82 -7.10 21.55 7.32
CA GLY A 82 -7.08 21.94 5.90
C GLY A 82 -6.99 20.72 4.97
N CYS A 83 -6.05 19.81 5.23
CA CYS A 83 -5.88 18.55 4.50
C CYS A 83 -7.12 17.65 4.54
N PHE A 84 -7.83 17.61 5.68
CA PHE A 84 -9.09 16.87 5.79
C PHE A 84 -10.16 17.46 4.87
N PHE A 85 -10.34 18.78 4.85
CA PHE A 85 -11.30 19.45 3.97
C PHE A 85 -10.94 19.31 2.50
N THR A 86 -9.67 19.46 2.11
CA THR A 86 -9.24 19.28 0.72
C THR A 86 -9.37 17.83 0.27
N GLY A 87 -9.06 16.87 1.14
CA GLY A 87 -9.27 15.44 0.89
C GLY A 87 -10.75 15.08 0.75
N TYR A 88 -11.61 15.65 1.60
CA TYR A 88 -13.06 15.48 1.52
C TYR A 88 -13.64 16.10 0.25
N LEU A 89 -13.20 17.32 -0.12
CA LEU A 89 -13.62 17.97 -1.36
C LEU A 89 -13.18 17.17 -2.58
N SER A 90 -11.95 16.65 -2.58
CA SER A 90 -11.44 15.77 -3.63
C SER A 90 -12.29 14.51 -3.73
N TRP A 91 -12.61 13.87 -2.60
CA TRP A 91 -13.49 12.71 -2.56
C TRP A 91 -14.85 12.99 -3.16
N GLU A 92 -15.50 14.10 -2.76
CA GLU A 92 -16.79 14.51 -3.27
C GLU A 92 -16.75 14.85 -4.78
N LEU A 93 -15.67 15.49 -5.27
CA LEU A 93 -15.48 15.74 -6.71
C LEU A 93 -15.41 14.44 -7.50
N LEU A 94 -14.68 13.44 -6.98
CA LEU A 94 -14.56 12.13 -7.61
C LEU A 94 -15.86 11.31 -7.52
N ASP A 95 -16.70 11.53 -6.50
CA ASP A 95 -17.97 10.81 -6.28
C ASP A 95 -19.16 11.41 -7.06
N ARG A 96 -18.98 12.59 -7.66
CA ARG A 96 -20.01 13.25 -8.48
C ARG A 96 -20.44 12.46 -9.73
N THR A 97 -19.69 11.43 -10.10
CA THR A 97 -19.90 10.69 -11.35
C THR A 97 -20.82 9.48 -11.24
N GLY A 98 -21.43 9.16 -10.08
CA GLY A 98 -22.23 7.92 -10.01
C GLY A 98 -23.24 7.68 -8.88
N ALA A 99 -23.45 8.60 -7.91
CA ALA A 99 -24.33 8.35 -6.76
C ALA A 99 -25.63 9.19 -6.76
N SER A 100 -26.75 8.58 -6.38
CA SER A 100 -28.05 9.24 -6.19
C SER A 100 -28.04 10.23 -5.00
N HIS A 101 -28.80 11.32 -5.11
CA HIS A 101 -28.80 12.44 -4.15
C HIS A 101 -29.11 12.02 -2.70
N GLU A 102 -30.03 11.08 -2.49
CA GLU A 102 -30.43 10.57 -1.16
C GLU A 102 -29.28 9.85 -0.43
N HIS A 103 -28.58 8.94 -1.11
CA HIS A 103 -27.46 8.17 -0.53
C HIS A 103 -26.29 9.08 -0.16
N ARG A 104 -26.12 10.19 -0.89
CA ARG A 104 -25.08 11.17 -0.62
C ARG A 104 -25.31 11.90 0.70
N HIS A 105 -26.52 12.42 0.94
CA HIS A 105 -26.81 13.15 2.18
C HIS A 105 -26.61 12.27 3.43
N ALA A 106 -27.10 11.03 3.40
CA ALA A 106 -26.92 10.08 4.49
C ALA A 106 -25.42 9.79 4.77
N ASN A 107 -24.61 9.58 3.73
CA ASN A 107 -23.17 9.36 3.86
C ASN A 107 -22.43 10.59 4.40
N ARG A 108 -22.82 11.81 4.00
CA ARG A 108 -22.22 13.05 4.52
C ARG A 108 -22.44 13.21 6.01
N VAL A 109 -23.68 13.04 6.48
CA VAL A 109 -24.01 13.13 7.91
C VAL A 109 -23.25 12.08 8.71
N LYS A 110 -23.17 10.84 8.20
CA LYS A 110 -22.39 9.76 8.83
C LYS A 110 -20.89 10.10 8.91
N ALA A 111 -20.32 10.65 7.84
CA ALA A 111 -18.92 11.04 7.78
C ALA A 111 -18.60 12.17 8.76
N VAL A 112 -19.41 13.24 8.77
CA VAL A 112 -19.25 14.37 9.71
C VAL A 112 -19.38 13.90 11.15
N LYS A 113 -20.41 13.10 11.46
CA LYS A 113 -20.58 12.52 12.80
C LYS A 113 -19.35 11.70 13.21
N SER A 114 -18.88 10.81 12.34
CA SER A 114 -17.70 9.98 12.64
C SER A 114 -16.43 10.80 12.83
N SER A 115 -16.21 11.83 12.02
CA SER A 115 -15.03 12.71 12.14
C SER A 115 -15.04 13.51 13.43
N ILE A 116 -16.21 14.04 13.82
CA ILE A 116 -16.36 14.74 15.11
C ILE A 116 -16.10 13.77 16.28
N LEU A 117 -16.64 12.56 16.21
CA LEU A 117 -16.42 11.54 17.25
C LEU A 117 -14.94 11.17 17.37
N ILE A 118 -14.25 10.94 16.24
CA ILE A 118 -12.81 10.64 16.24
C ILE A 118 -12.02 11.82 16.81
N PHE A 119 -12.32 13.05 16.40
CA PHE A 119 -11.64 14.25 16.89
C PHE A 119 -11.77 14.40 18.41
N LEU A 120 -13.00 14.30 18.94
CA LEU A 120 -13.26 14.39 20.38
C LEU A 120 -12.62 13.24 21.15
N ALA A 121 -12.71 12.01 20.63
CA ALA A 121 -12.09 10.84 21.24
C ALA A 121 -10.56 11.01 21.35
N LEU A 122 -9.90 11.40 20.26
CA LEU A 122 -8.45 11.64 20.24
C LEU A 122 -8.06 12.76 21.21
N MET A 123 -8.83 13.85 21.27
CA MET A 123 -8.58 14.95 22.19
C MET A 123 -8.65 14.48 23.65
N SER A 124 -9.65 13.69 24.00
CA SER A 124 -9.81 13.14 25.36
C SER A 124 -8.75 12.10 25.73
N LEU A 125 -8.31 11.28 24.76
CA LEU A 125 -7.34 10.20 24.99
C LEU A 125 -5.88 10.66 24.91
N SER A 126 -5.60 11.88 24.43
CA SER A 126 -4.23 12.38 24.24
C SER A 126 -3.35 12.28 25.49
N PRO A 127 -3.81 12.64 26.70
CA PRO A 127 -3.02 12.47 27.92
C PRO A 127 -2.66 11.01 28.22
N VAL A 128 -3.60 10.09 27.96
CA VAL A 128 -3.39 8.65 28.15
C VAL A 128 -2.36 8.13 27.16
N LEU A 129 -2.49 8.50 25.88
CA LEU A 129 -1.55 8.12 24.82
C LEU A 129 -0.14 8.66 25.09
N ARG A 130 -0.02 9.86 25.66
CA ARG A 130 1.26 10.43 26.10
C ARG A 130 1.93 9.54 27.15
N THR A 131 1.16 9.05 28.12
CA THR A 131 1.72 8.27 29.24
C THR A 131 1.93 6.78 28.95
N LEU A 132 1.28 6.23 27.90
CA LEU A 132 1.15 4.78 27.68
C LEU A 132 2.48 4.03 27.59
N THR A 133 3.45 4.58 26.85
CA THR A 133 4.80 4.00 26.72
C THR A 133 5.89 4.92 27.26
N ALA A 134 5.55 5.84 28.18
CA ALA A 134 6.50 6.79 28.75
C ALA A 134 7.63 6.11 29.54
N ALA A 135 7.35 4.98 30.20
CA ALA A 135 8.33 4.22 30.97
C ALA A 135 9.33 3.41 30.12
N THR A 136 9.06 3.20 28.84
CA THR A 136 9.95 2.47 27.92
C THR A 136 11.11 3.36 27.48
N SER A 137 12.29 2.78 27.26
CA SER A 137 13.47 3.51 26.77
C SER A 137 13.25 4.03 25.35
N SER A 138 13.84 5.19 25.06
CA SER A 138 13.72 5.86 23.76
C SER A 138 14.27 5.01 22.60
N ASP A 139 15.38 4.31 22.80
CA ASP A 139 16.00 3.49 21.74
C ASP A 139 15.11 2.31 21.34
N SER A 140 14.48 1.67 22.32
CA SER A 140 13.51 0.60 22.05
C SER A 140 12.26 1.12 21.34
N ILE A 141 11.81 2.34 21.65
CA ILE A 141 10.68 3.00 20.94
C ILE A 141 11.03 3.27 19.49
N TRP A 142 12.23 3.78 19.21
CA TRP A 142 12.68 3.98 17.83
C TRP A 142 12.76 2.66 17.06
N ALA A 143 13.36 1.62 17.66
CA ALA A 143 13.43 0.30 17.04
C ALA A 143 12.05 -0.30 16.78
N LEU A 144 11.13 -0.24 17.76
CA LEU A 144 9.76 -0.74 17.64
C LEU A 144 8.97 0.05 16.58
N SER A 145 9.10 1.37 16.55
CA SER A 145 8.43 2.18 15.53
C SER A 145 8.92 1.85 14.12
N ALA A 146 10.24 1.63 13.95
CA ALA A 146 10.83 1.24 12.67
C ALA A 146 10.34 -0.14 12.22
N THR A 147 10.26 -1.12 13.12
CA THR A 147 9.73 -2.45 12.79
C THR A 147 8.24 -2.38 12.44
N LEU A 148 7.44 -1.62 13.19
CA LEU A 148 6.01 -1.43 12.88
C LEU A 148 5.78 -0.69 11.55
N PHE A 149 6.58 0.32 11.23
CA PHE A 149 6.52 0.96 9.90
C PHE A 149 6.97 0.03 8.79
N GLY A 150 7.96 -0.85 9.04
CA GLY A 150 8.35 -1.92 8.13
C GLY A 150 7.21 -2.92 7.88
N VAL A 151 6.57 -3.40 8.94
CA VAL A 151 5.37 -4.26 8.88
C VAL A 151 4.26 -3.56 8.09
N ASN A 152 3.98 -2.29 8.40
CA ASN A 152 3.02 -1.50 7.66
C ASN A 152 3.36 -1.43 6.15
N ALA A 153 4.61 -1.12 5.80
CA ALA A 153 5.04 -1.03 4.40
C ALA A 153 4.98 -2.37 3.67
N LEU A 154 5.21 -3.50 4.35
CA LEU A 154 5.18 -4.84 3.74
C LEU A 154 3.76 -5.40 3.55
N LEU A 155 2.85 -5.12 4.50
CA LEU A 155 1.49 -5.66 4.51
C LEU A 155 0.46 -4.74 3.84
N ALA A 156 0.84 -3.50 3.53
CA ALA A 156 0.00 -2.53 2.85
C ALA A 156 -0.47 -3.05 1.49
N ASP A 157 -1.73 -2.78 1.16
CA ASP A 157 -2.27 -3.07 -0.15
C ASP A 157 -1.87 -1.97 -1.14
N TYR A 158 -1.07 -2.35 -2.14
CA TYR A 158 -0.62 -1.48 -3.23
C TYR A 158 -1.38 -1.72 -4.53
N SER A 159 -2.38 -2.61 -4.53
CA SER A 159 -3.10 -2.96 -5.74
C SER A 159 -3.89 -1.77 -6.29
N ALA A 160 -3.59 -1.39 -7.53
CA ALA A 160 -4.42 -0.50 -8.32
C ALA A 160 -5.53 -1.37 -8.94
N MET A 161 -6.65 -1.51 -8.23
CA MET A 161 -7.90 -2.14 -8.68
C MET A 161 -7.69 -3.36 -9.61
N SER A 162 -7.44 -4.53 -9.02
CA SER A 162 -7.42 -5.78 -9.79
C SER A 162 -8.80 -6.05 -10.39
N PHE A 163 -8.92 -5.97 -11.71
CA PHE A 163 -10.05 -6.51 -12.45
C PHE A 163 -10.03 -8.05 -12.30
N GLY A 164 -10.89 -8.58 -11.43
CA GLY A 164 -11.13 -10.01 -11.27
C GLY A 164 -10.29 -10.66 -10.16
N GLY A 165 -10.89 -10.79 -8.99
CA GLY A 165 -10.30 -11.48 -7.84
C GLY A 165 -11.02 -11.08 -6.56
N GLN A 166 -12.17 -11.70 -6.30
CA GLN A 166 -12.96 -11.50 -5.09
C GLN A 166 -12.23 -11.99 -3.83
N MET A 167 -12.60 -11.38 -2.69
CA MET A 167 -12.50 -11.92 -1.31
C MET A 167 -11.14 -11.93 -0.59
N HIS A 168 -10.14 -11.20 -1.06
CA HIS A 168 -8.95 -10.88 -0.26
C HIS A 168 -8.82 -9.35 -0.08
N GLU A 169 -9.92 -8.67 0.24
CA GLU A 169 -9.84 -7.42 1.03
C GLU A 169 -9.22 -7.82 2.38
N ARG A 170 -7.89 -7.88 2.34
CA ARG A 170 -7.03 -8.77 3.11
C ARG A 170 -6.94 -8.31 4.55
N LEU A 171 -6.97 -9.27 5.48
CA LEU A 171 -6.46 -9.08 6.85
C LEU A 171 -5.13 -8.32 6.88
N THR A 172 -4.28 -8.48 5.86
CA THR A 172 -3.01 -7.74 5.72
C THR A 172 -3.18 -6.23 5.67
N SER A 173 -4.21 -5.70 4.99
CA SER A 173 -4.43 -4.25 4.92
C SER A 173 -4.86 -3.69 6.27
N VAL A 174 -5.70 -4.41 7.02
CA VAL A 174 -6.10 -4.02 8.37
C VAL A 174 -4.91 -4.08 9.32
N LEU A 175 -4.09 -5.13 9.21
CA LEU A 175 -2.89 -5.29 9.99
C LEU A 175 -1.85 -4.19 9.70
N SER A 176 -1.67 -3.81 8.43
CA SER A 176 -0.80 -2.69 8.04
C SER A 176 -1.27 -1.37 8.65
N MET A 177 -2.56 -1.04 8.54
CA MET A 177 -3.11 0.17 9.15
C MET A 177 -2.92 0.16 10.67
N ASN A 178 -3.22 -0.96 11.33
CA ASN A 178 -3.03 -1.10 12.78
C ASN A 178 -1.56 -0.96 13.18
N ALA A 179 -0.62 -1.49 12.40
CA ALA A 179 0.81 -1.34 12.64
C ALA A 179 1.25 0.12 12.54
N ALA A 180 0.76 0.87 11.54
CA ALA A 180 1.05 2.29 11.40
C ALA A 180 0.48 3.15 12.54
N ILE A 181 -0.76 2.89 12.95
CA ILE A 181 -1.38 3.58 14.09
C ILE A 181 -0.65 3.24 15.38
N SER A 182 -0.27 1.97 15.58
CA SER A 182 0.53 1.54 16.74
C SER A 182 1.89 2.21 16.77
N ALA A 183 2.58 2.32 15.63
CA ALA A 183 3.85 3.04 15.52
C ALA A 183 3.70 4.50 15.93
N SER A 184 2.61 5.13 15.47
CA SER A 184 2.28 6.53 15.78
C SER A 184 2.02 6.73 17.27
N VAL A 185 1.28 5.81 17.92
CA VAL A 185 0.99 5.86 19.35
C VAL A 185 2.25 5.68 20.19
N VAL A 186 3.11 4.73 19.85
CA VAL A 186 4.35 4.49 20.60
C VAL A 186 5.31 5.67 20.46
N LEU A 187 5.38 6.31 19.29
CA LEU A 187 6.14 7.55 19.09
C LEU A 187 5.54 8.72 19.87
N ALA A 188 4.22 8.85 19.90
CA ALA A 188 3.53 9.96 20.56
C ALA A 188 3.88 10.10 22.05
N SER A 189 4.18 8.99 22.75
CA SER A 189 4.58 9.04 24.17
C SER A 189 5.88 9.81 24.44
N ARG A 190 6.67 10.11 23.40
CA ARG A 190 7.90 10.90 23.49
C ARG A 190 7.66 12.40 23.38
N LEU A 191 6.44 12.85 23.11
CA LEU A 191 6.11 14.27 23.03
C LEU A 191 5.76 14.82 24.42
N ALA A 192 6.25 16.02 24.73
CA ALA A 192 6.04 16.63 26.03
C ALA A 192 4.59 17.13 26.24
N ASN A 193 3.96 17.65 25.17
CA ASN A 193 2.67 18.34 25.24
C ASN A 193 1.51 17.46 24.75
N ASP A 194 0.38 17.49 25.47
CA ASP A 194 -0.83 16.75 25.10
C ASP A 194 -1.38 17.22 23.74
N LEU A 195 -1.27 18.51 23.44
CA LEU A 195 -1.63 19.07 22.14
C LEU A 195 -0.77 18.51 21.00
N ALA A 196 0.52 18.28 21.25
CA ALA A 196 1.43 17.74 20.25
C ALA A 196 1.11 16.26 19.97
N VAL A 197 0.77 15.50 21.02
CA VAL A 197 0.26 14.12 20.90
C VAL A 197 -1.04 14.09 20.09
N PHE A 198 -1.98 14.96 20.43
CA PHE A 198 -3.23 15.11 19.70
C PHE A 198 -2.99 15.40 18.20
N ALA A 199 -2.16 16.39 17.91
CA ALA A 199 -1.85 16.81 16.54
C ALA A 199 -1.18 15.68 15.73
N LEU A 200 -0.22 14.97 16.34
CA LEU A 200 0.47 13.86 15.69
C LEU A 200 -0.47 12.68 15.39
N ILE A 201 -1.34 12.31 16.32
CA ILE A 201 -2.29 11.20 16.13
C ILE A 201 -3.40 11.60 15.15
N LEU A 202 -3.87 12.85 15.18
CA LEU A 202 -4.79 13.35 14.15
C LEU A 202 -4.16 13.24 12.76
N PHE A 203 -2.90 13.66 12.63
CA PHE A 203 -2.16 13.54 11.37
C PHE A 203 -1.92 12.08 10.97
N SER A 204 -1.66 11.16 11.91
CA SER A 204 -1.47 9.74 11.62
C SER A 204 -2.72 9.08 11.05
N VAL A 205 -3.91 9.41 11.60
CA VAL A 205 -5.19 8.92 11.07
C VAL A 205 -5.40 9.42 9.64
N GLN A 206 -5.06 10.68 9.35
CA GLN A 206 -5.13 11.21 7.99
C GLN A 206 -4.16 10.50 7.04
N ALA A 207 -2.91 10.34 7.45
CA ALA A 207 -1.82 9.76 6.67
C ALA A 207 -2.01 8.27 6.39
N PHE A 208 -2.47 7.48 7.37
CA PHE A 208 -2.49 6.01 7.28
C PHE A 208 -3.88 5.39 7.16
N ALA A 209 -4.95 6.10 7.54
CA ALA A 209 -6.31 5.57 7.41
C ALA A 209 -7.09 6.23 6.25
N LEU A 210 -7.04 7.55 6.14
CA LEU A 210 -7.83 8.29 5.14
C LEU A 210 -7.12 8.37 3.79
N PHE A 211 -5.82 8.68 3.79
CA PHE A 211 -5.05 8.86 2.57
C PHE A 211 -5.01 7.60 1.66
N PRO A 212 -4.82 6.36 2.16
CA PRO A 212 -4.87 5.17 1.31
C PRO A 212 -6.22 4.99 0.59
N ARG A 213 -7.34 5.36 1.24
CA ARG A 213 -8.67 5.32 0.63
C ARG A 213 -8.79 6.35 -0.50
N LEU A 214 -8.31 7.57 -0.28
CA LEU A 214 -8.28 8.62 -1.30
C LEU A 214 -7.39 8.22 -2.48
N ARG A 215 -6.20 7.67 -2.20
CA ARG A 215 -5.25 7.16 -3.20
C ARG A 215 -5.88 6.11 -4.11
N HIS A 216 -6.63 5.16 -3.55
CA HIS A 216 -7.29 4.12 -4.34
C HIS A 216 -8.27 4.72 -5.36
N ARG A 217 -8.99 5.79 -4.99
CA ARG A 217 -9.87 6.53 -5.90
C ARG A 217 -9.11 7.36 -6.93
N LEU A 218 -8.01 8.01 -6.53
CA LEU A 218 -7.09 8.69 -7.46
C LEU A 218 -6.51 7.72 -8.50
N GLY A 219 -6.47 6.41 -8.20
CA GLY A 219 -6.14 5.36 -9.16
C GLY A 219 -7.01 5.35 -10.43
N LEU A 220 -8.24 5.87 -10.35
CA LEU A 220 -9.20 5.96 -11.46
C LEU A 220 -8.96 7.18 -12.37
N CYS A 221 -8.16 8.13 -11.92
CA CYS A 221 -7.82 9.33 -12.68
C CYS A 221 -6.78 9.03 -13.78
N PRO A 222 -6.63 9.93 -14.77
CA PRO A 222 -5.61 9.78 -15.82
C PRO A 222 -4.21 9.56 -15.25
N SER A 223 -3.39 8.79 -15.96
CA SER A 223 -2.02 8.47 -15.57
C SER A 223 -1.16 9.70 -15.27
N ALA A 224 -1.35 10.78 -16.01
CA ALA A 224 -0.65 12.05 -15.80
C ALA A 224 -0.93 12.66 -14.42
N LEU A 225 -2.19 12.67 -13.97
CA LEU A 225 -2.55 13.23 -12.66
C LEU A 225 -1.96 12.37 -11.53
N ARG A 226 -2.02 11.04 -11.66
CA ARG A 226 -1.45 10.10 -10.68
C ARG A 226 0.07 10.28 -10.57
N LEU A 227 0.75 10.45 -11.71
CA LEU A 227 2.18 10.69 -11.74
C LEU A 227 2.52 12.05 -11.11
N ALA A 228 1.82 13.12 -11.50
CA ALA A 228 2.02 14.45 -10.93
C ALA A 228 1.86 14.45 -9.41
N PHE A 229 0.80 13.80 -8.89
CA PHE A 229 0.58 13.66 -7.46
C PHE A 229 1.71 12.89 -6.76
N THR A 230 2.22 11.82 -7.39
CA THR A 230 3.36 11.04 -6.86
C THR A 230 4.63 11.87 -6.80
N VAL A 231 4.92 12.64 -7.86
CA VAL A 231 6.08 13.51 -7.94
C VAL A 231 6.01 14.58 -6.85
N VAL A 232 4.88 15.29 -6.72
CA VAL A 232 4.68 16.31 -5.70
C VAL A 232 4.86 15.73 -4.29
N LEU A 233 4.21 14.61 -3.99
CA LEU A 233 4.30 13.98 -2.67
C LEU A 233 5.73 13.51 -2.35
N SER A 234 6.40 12.93 -3.34
CA SER A 234 7.80 12.48 -3.22
C SER A 234 8.74 13.66 -3.00
N SER A 235 8.60 14.74 -3.78
CA SER A 235 9.38 15.97 -3.62
C SER A 235 9.20 16.58 -2.24
N ILE A 236 7.95 16.69 -1.74
CA ILE A 236 7.68 17.18 -0.39
C ILE A 236 8.37 16.27 0.64
N SER A 237 8.27 14.95 0.50
CA SER A 237 8.92 14.02 1.41
C SER A 237 10.44 14.22 1.46
N VAL A 238 11.11 14.31 0.32
CA VAL A 238 12.57 14.54 0.25
C VAL A 238 12.93 15.90 0.85
N LEU A 239 12.17 16.96 0.56
CA LEU A 239 12.39 18.31 1.09
C LEU A 239 12.23 18.39 2.62
N VAL A 240 11.28 17.66 3.19
CA VAL A 240 11.13 17.65 4.65
C VAL A 240 12.24 16.82 5.29
N THR A 241 12.66 15.70 4.68
CA THR A 241 13.73 14.83 5.21
C THR A 241 15.12 15.46 5.09
N ILE A 242 15.41 16.25 4.06
CA ILE A 242 16.72 16.89 3.89
C ILE A 242 17.06 17.86 5.02
N SER A 243 16.05 18.52 5.60
CA SER A 243 16.30 19.40 6.76
C SER A 243 16.62 18.64 8.04
N LEU A 244 16.33 17.33 8.12
CA LEU A 244 16.66 16.51 9.30
C LEU A 244 18.07 15.94 9.19
N SER A 245 18.38 15.28 8.07
CA SER A 245 19.69 14.65 7.88
C SER A 245 19.99 14.39 6.40
N ARG A 246 21.18 14.82 5.97
CA ARG A 246 21.67 14.60 4.59
C ARG A 246 21.90 13.12 4.30
N THR A 247 22.46 12.36 5.25
CA THR A 247 22.76 10.93 5.05
C THR A 247 21.48 10.11 4.91
N ALA A 248 20.50 10.34 5.79
CA ALA A 248 19.20 9.69 5.71
C ALA A 248 18.48 10.01 4.40
N THR A 249 18.59 11.25 3.92
CA THR A 249 17.98 11.68 2.65
C THR A 249 18.56 10.96 1.44
N TRP A 250 19.89 10.78 1.38
CA TRP A 250 20.54 10.04 0.30
C TRP A 250 20.08 8.57 0.28
N ILE A 251 20.07 7.91 1.45
CA ILE A 251 19.61 6.52 1.56
C ILE A 251 18.14 6.41 1.14
N TYR A 252 17.29 7.29 1.66
CA TYR A 252 15.87 7.31 1.34
C TYR A 252 15.60 7.56 -0.15
N SER A 253 16.27 8.56 -0.74
CA SER A 253 16.12 8.89 -2.17
C SER A 253 16.58 7.73 -3.05
N ALA A 254 17.68 7.05 -2.67
CA ALA A 254 18.14 5.84 -3.35
C ALA A 254 17.10 4.71 -3.28
N VAL A 255 16.46 4.50 -2.12
CA VAL A 255 15.37 3.52 -1.97
C VAL A 255 14.17 3.90 -2.83
N GLN A 256 13.74 5.17 -2.84
CA GLN A 256 12.62 5.63 -3.67
C GLN A 256 12.90 5.41 -5.17
N LEU A 257 14.08 5.79 -5.66
CA LEU A 257 14.49 5.56 -7.05
C LEU A 257 14.59 4.06 -7.35
N GLY A 258 15.14 3.29 -6.40
CA GLY A 258 15.21 1.84 -6.40
C GLY A 258 13.85 1.20 -6.67
N VAL A 259 12.87 1.51 -5.82
CA VAL A 259 11.51 0.97 -5.90
C VAL A 259 10.77 1.48 -7.14
N THR A 260 10.96 2.74 -7.52
CA THR A 260 10.20 3.35 -8.63
C THR A 260 10.70 2.89 -10.00
N PHE A 261 12.01 2.80 -10.21
CA PHE A 261 12.60 2.58 -11.54
C PHE A 261 13.39 1.27 -11.65
N PHE A 262 14.21 0.94 -10.65
CA PHE A 262 15.09 -0.25 -10.72
C PHE A 262 14.29 -1.53 -10.51
N ALA A 263 13.35 -1.57 -9.56
CA ALA A 263 12.53 -2.76 -9.33
C ALA A 263 11.69 -3.13 -10.57
N PRO A 264 11.00 -2.20 -11.26
CA PRO A 264 10.39 -2.50 -12.55
C PRO A 264 11.37 -2.97 -13.62
N ALA A 265 12.57 -2.39 -13.70
CA ALA A 265 13.59 -2.81 -14.67
C ALA A 265 14.06 -4.25 -14.41
N ILE A 266 14.30 -4.61 -13.14
CA ILE A 266 14.66 -5.97 -12.72
C ILE A 266 13.53 -6.94 -13.04
N LEU A 267 12.28 -6.56 -12.80
CA LEU A 267 11.12 -7.40 -13.11
C LEU A 267 10.97 -7.65 -14.62
N VAL A 268 11.19 -6.63 -15.46
CA VAL A 268 11.20 -6.77 -16.93
C VAL A 268 12.37 -7.65 -17.37
N TRP A 269 13.56 -7.45 -16.82
CA TRP A 269 14.74 -8.29 -17.10
C TRP A 269 14.51 -9.74 -16.67
N ALA A 270 13.87 -9.97 -15.53
CA ALA A 270 13.61 -11.30 -14.99
C ALA A 270 12.65 -12.11 -15.88
N GLN A 271 11.86 -11.46 -16.74
CA GLN A 271 10.96 -12.15 -17.67
C GLN A 271 11.69 -13.12 -18.60
N LYS A 272 12.95 -12.84 -18.94
CA LYS A 272 13.75 -13.68 -19.83
C LYS A 272 14.05 -15.08 -19.24
N PHE A 273 13.97 -15.23 -17.93
CA PHE A 273 14.18 -16.50 -17.24
C PHE A 273 12.88 -17.28 -17.01
N LYS A 274 11.73 -16.74 -17.45
CA LYS A 274 10.45 -17.42 -17.25
C LYS A 274 10.31 -18.59 -18.23
N ASN A 275 10.27 -19.80 -17.67
CA ASN A 275 10.12 -21.04 -18.41
C ASN A 275 8.99 -21.87 -17.80
N GLU A 276 7.77 -21.64 -18.26
CA GLU A 276 6.61 -22.45 -17.91
C GLU A 276 6.44 -23.54 -18.97
N ILE A 277 6.63 -24.81 -18.60
CA ILE A 277 6.37 -25.94 -19.48
C ILE A 277 4.98 -26.47 -19.15
N ARG A 278 4.08 -26.38 -20.13
CA ARG A 278 2.80 -27.08 -20.10
C ARG A 278 2.81 -28.15 -21.16
N GLY A 279 2.04 -29.19 -20.95
CA GLY A 279 1.75 -30.17 -21.98
C GLY A 279 0.34 -30.69 -21.79
N PRO A 280 0.00 -31.78 -22.47
CA PRO A 280 -1.36 -32.27 -22.50
C PRO A 280 -1.74 -33.02 -21.21
N TRP A 281 -0.83 -33.15 -20.23
CA TRP A 281 -1.11 -33.85 -18.97
C TRP A 281 -2.14 -33.07 -18.14
N ASP A 282 -3.11 -33.79 -17.58
CA ASP A 282 -4.13 -33.21 -16.69
C ASP A 282 -3.47 -32.77 -15.39
N VAL A 283 -3.02 -31.52 -15.36
CA VAL A 283 -2.63 -30.87 -14.12
C VAL A 283 -3.91 -30.64 -13.34
N ALA A 284 -4.07 -31.34 -12.21
CA ALA A 284 -5.17 -31.06 -11.28
C ALA A 284 -5.15 -29.56 -10.94
N VAL A 285 -6.21 -28.84 -11.31
CA VAL A 285 -6.35 -27.43 -10.95
C VAL A 285 -6.79 -27.41 -9.48
N PRO A 286 -5.95 -26.93 -8.54
CA PRO A 286 -6.35 -26.87 -7.15
C PRO A 286 -7.56 -25.95 -7.02
N LYS A 287 -8.68 -26.49 -6.52
CA LYS A 287 -9.80 -25.67 -6.07
C LYS A 287 -9.36 -25.02 -4.76
N VAL A 288 -9.01 -23.74 -4.84
CA VAL A 288 -8.81 -22.91 -3.66
C VAL A 288 -10.21 -22.56 -3.17
N ASN A 289 -10.64 -23.20 -2.07
CA ASN A 289 -11.90 -22.89 -1.39
C ASN A 289 -11.78 -21.57 -0.64
#